data_AF-A0A7W1NYA6-F1
#
_entry.id   AF-A0A7W1NYA6-F1
#
_cell.length_a   1.000
_cell.length_b   1.000
_cell.length_c   1.000
_cell.angle_alpha   90.00
_cell.angle_beta   90.00
_cell.angle_gamma   90.00
#
_symmetry.space_group_name_H-M   'P 1'
#
loop_
_entity.id
_entity.type
_entity.pdbx_description
1 polymer ?
#
loop_
_entity_poly.entity_id
_entity_poly.type
_entity_poly.pdbx_seq_one_letter_code
_entity_poly.pdbx_strand_id
1 'polypeptide(L)' 'MIFYNAALKHLYVAVGNPGVIDIFDTEKLECIETVTTEAGAHTLAFDPSQNKVYAFLPQSHRAAAFIDQN' A
#
# COMPACT_ATOMS: atom_id res chain seq x y z
N MET A 1 -1.52 6.27 -6.46
CA MET A 1 -2.77 6.38 -5.68
C MET A 1 -2.44 6.33 -4.21
N ILE A 2 -3.25 6.95 -3.34
CA ILE A 2 -3.04 6.93 -1.89
C ILE A 2 -4.31 6.51 -1.15
N PHE A 3 -4.17 5.84 -0.01
CA PHE A 3 -5.26 5.48 0.89
C PHE A 3 -4.85 5.76 2.34
N TYR A 4 -5.75 6.36 3.12
CA TYR A 4 -5.54 6.63 4.53
C TYR A 4 -6.28 5.60 5.40
N ASN A 5 -5.54 4.89 6.25
CA ASN A 5 -6.09 4.03 7.29
C ASN A 5 -6.20 4.82 8.60
N ALA A 6 -7.41 5.30 8.92
CA ALA A 6 -7.64 6.06 10.14
C ALA A 6 -7.46 5.26 11.44
N ALA A 7 -7.65 3.93 11.39
CA ALA A 7 -7.53 3.08 12.58
C ALA A 7 -6.07 2.97 13.03
N LEU A 8 -5.15 2.87 12.06
CA LEU A 8 -3.70 2.77 12.32
C LEU A 8 -2.98 4.11 12.16
N LYS A 9 -3.65 5.14 11.64
CA LYS A 9 -3.05 6.41 11.21
C LYS A 9 -1.94 6.22 10.19
N HIS A 10 -2.11 5.24 9.31
CA HIS A 10 -1.15 4.92 8.24
C HIS A 10 -1.63 5.48 6.89
N LEU A 11 -0.69 5.93 6.06
CA LEU A 11 -0.94 6.34 4.68
C LEU A 11 -0.24 5.35 3.73
N TYR A 12 -1.02 4.64 2.92
CA TYR A 12 -0.53 3.74 1.89
C TYR A 12 -0.33 4.50 0.58
N VAL A 13 0.88 4.48 0.03
CA VAL A 13 1.26 5.22 -1.19
C VAL A 13 1.74 4.25 -2.25
N ALA A 14 1.00 4.14 -3.35
CA ALA A 14 1.43 3.35 -4.50
C ALA A 14 2.50 4.10 -5.30
N VAL A 15 3.68 3.50 -5.44
CA VAL A 15 4.81 4.04 -6.19
C VAL A 15 5.09 3.12 -7.38
N GLY A 16 4.65 3.53 -8.57
CA GLY A 16 4.76 2.72 -9.79
C GLY A 16 6.18 2.45 -10.28
N ASN A 17 7.18 3.21 -9.85
CA ASN A 17 8.59 2.94 -10.13
C ASN A 17 9.40 3.26 -8.86
N PRO A 18 9.95 2.27 -8.14
CA PRO A 18 10.28 0.92 -8.62
C PRO A 18 9.15 -0.13 -8.55
N GLY A 19 7.94 0.22 -8.10
CA GLY A 19 6.86 -0.74 -7.89
C GLY A 19 6.77 -1.16 -6.43
N VAL A 20 6.40 -0.23 -5.55
CA VAL A 20 6.25 -0.47 -4.11
C VAL A 20 4.98 0.15 -3.57
N ILE A 21 4.58 -0.29 -2.38
CA ILE A 21 3.66 0.44 -1.52
C ILE A 21 4.47 0.95 -0.34
N ASP A 22 4.63 2.26 -0.23
CA ASP A 22 5.19 2.88 0.97
C ASP A 22 4.09 3.11 1.99
N ILE A 23 4.37 2.84 3.25
CA ILE A 23 3.47 3.00 4.38
C ILE A 23 4.07 4.07 5.29
N PHE A 24 3.34 5.16 5.48
CA PHE A 24 3.76 6.26 6.35
C PHE A 24 2.94 6.29 7.64
N ASP A 25 3.58 6.47 8.78
CA ASP A 25 2.95 6.94 10.01
C ASP A 25 2.62 8.43 9.83
N THR A 26 1.34 8.77 9.90
CA THR A 26 0.87 10.14 9.64
C THR A 26 1.03 11.09 10.82
N GLU A 27 1.35 10.60 12.02
CA GLU A 27 1.66 11.44 13.17
C GLU A 27 3.15 11.83 13.19
N LYS A 28 4.03 10.86 12.90
CA LYS A 28 5.48 11.07 12.84
C LYS A 28 5.93 11.63 11.49
N LEU A 29 5.13 11.48 10.45
CA LEU A 29 5.45 11.86 9.06
C LEU A 29 6.66 11.09 8.50
N GLU A 30 6.76 9.81 8.85
CA GLU A 30 7.89 8.95 8.48
C GLU A 30 7.40 7.70 7.75
N CYS A 31 8.17 7.26 6.74
CA CYS A 31 7.95 5.96 6.10
C CYS A 31 8.36 4.87 7.09
N ILE A 32 7.41 4.05 7.52
CA ILE A 32 7.61 2.99 8.51
C ILE A 32 7.78 1.61 7.86
N GLU A 33 7.31 1.45 6.63
CA GLU A 33 7.45 0.20 5.87
C GLU A 33 7.37 0.43 4.36
N THR A 34 8.12 -0.36 3.60
CA THR A 34 8.04 -0.42 2.14
C THR A 34 7.75 -1.85 1.71
N VAL A 35 6.60 -2.07 1.11
CA VAL A 35 6.18 -3.39 0.60
C VAL A 35 6.47 -3.50 -0.88
N THR A 36 7.24 -4.51 -1.28
CA THR A 36 7.58 -4.74 -2.70
C THR A 36 6.37 -5.23 -3.48
N THR A 37 6.18 -4.65 -4.67
CA THR A 37 5.21 -5.10 -5.67
C THR A 37 5.90 -5.25 -7.03
N GLU A 38 5.14 -5.29 -8.12
CA GLU A 38 5.71 -5.28 -9.46
C GLU A 38 5.94 -3.85 -9.97
N ALA A 39 7.02 -3.64 -10.72
CA ALA A 39 7.24 -2.36 -11.38
C ALA A 39 6.03 -2.03 -12.28
N GLY A 40 5.54 -0.80 -12.15
CA GLY A 40 4.32 -0.30 -12.76
C GLY A 40 3.08 -0.41 -11.86
N ALA A 41 3.14 -1.03 -10.67
CA ALA A 41 1.97 -1.12 -9.79
C ALA A 41 1.63 0.25 -9.18
N HIS A 42 0.55 0.86 -9.67
CA HIS A 42 0.05 2.16 -9.16
C HIS A 42 -1.45 2.17 -8.87
N THR A 43 -2.10 1.02 -9.08
CA THR A 43 -3.52 0.79 -8.82
C THR A 43 -3.68 -0.11 -7.59
N LEU A 44 -4.29 0.45 -6.55
CA LEU A 44 -4.59 -0.16 -5.27
C LEU A 44 -6.11 -0.15 -4.98
N ALA A 45 -6.55 -0.98 -4.05
CA ALA A 45 -7.82 -0.84 -3.34
C ALA A 45 -7.57 -1.03 -1.84
N PHE A 46 -8.41 -0.46 -0.98
CA PHE A 46 -8.25 -0.53 0.47
C PHE A 46 -9.57 -0.91 1.15
N ASP A 47 -9.50 -1.91 2.04
CA ASP A 47 -10.55 -2.33 2.95
C ASP A 47 -10.18 -1.93 4.39
N PRO A 48 -10.81 -0.87 4.95
CA PRO A 48 -10.52 -0.40 6.29
C PRO A 48 -11.03 -1.33 7.39
N SER A 49 -11.97 -2.25 7.11
CA SER A 49 -12.48 -3.18 8.12
C SER A 49 -11.49 -4.29 8.47
N GLN A 50 -10.55 -4.56 7.57
CA GLN A 50 -9.54 -5.61 7.70
C GLN A 50 -8.10 -5.06 7.66
N ASN A 51 -7.91 -3.74 7.64
CA ASN A 51 -6.61 -3.09 7.40
C ASN A 51 -5.90 -3.67 6.16
N LYS A 52 -6.64 -3.86 5.07
CA LYS A 52 -6.18 -4.69 3.94
C LYS A 52 -6.06 -3.89 2.66
N VAL A 53 -4.90 -3.94 2.04
CA VAL A 53 -4.59 -3.30 0.75
C VAL A 53 -4.52 -4.36 -0.34
N TYR A 54 -5.16 -4.12 -1.47
CA TYR A 54 -5.04 -4.93 -2.67
C TYR A 54 -4.27 -4.14 -3.72
N ALA A 55 -3.34 -4.77 -4.43
CA ALA A 55 -2.58 -4.15 -5.52
C ALA A 55 -2.75 -4.93 -6.81
N PHE A 56 -3.00 -4.21 -7.91
CA PHE A 56 -2.88 -4.81 -9.25
C PHE A 56 -1.39 -4.96 -9.62
N LEU A 57 -1.05 -6.15 -10.07
CA LEU A 57 0.30 -6.57 -10.46
C LEU A 57 0.38 -6.60 -12.01
N PRO A 58 0.96 -5.56 -12.65
CA PRO A 58 0.87 -5.38 -14.10
C PRO A 58 1.68 -6.37 -14.94
N GLN A 59 2.77 -6.92 -14.43
CA GLN A 59 3.64 -7.87 -15.13
C GLN A 59 3.04 -9.27 -15.12
N SER A 60 2.50 -9.71 -13.98
CA SER A 60 1.86 -11.03 -13.88
C SER A 60 0.37 -11.05 -14.24
N HIS A 61 -0.24 -9.87 -14.41
CA HIS A 61 -1.69 -9.71 -14.58
C HIS A 61 -2.48 -10.33 -13.42
N ARG A 62 -2.01 -10.12 -12.18
CA ARG A 62 -2.62 -10.64 -10.94
C ARG A 62 -2.98 -9.52 -9.98
N ALA A 63 -3.46 -9.92 -8.81
CA ALA A 63 -3.57 -9.04 -7.66
C ALA A 63 -2.87 -9.66 -6.45
N ALA A 64 -2.23 -8.83 -5.64
CA ALA A 64 -1.74 -9.18 -4.31
C ALA A 64 -2.64 -8.56 -3.24
N ALA A 65 -2.67 -9.19 -2.06
CA ALA A 65 -3.35 -8.70 -0.88
C ALA A 65 -2.36 -8.60 0.28
N PHE A 66 -2.34 -7.44 0.93
CA PHE A 66 -1.47 -7.12 2.06
C PHE A 66 -2.35 -6.77 3.25
N ILE A 67 -2.08 -7.34 4.42
CA ILE A 67 -2.78 -7.02 5.67
C ILE A 67 -1.80 -6.26 6.54
N ASP A 68 -2.17 -5.05 6.93
CA ASP A 68 -1.41 -4.20 7.84
C ASP A 68 -1.76 -4.58 9.29
N GLN A 69 -0.80 -5.19 9.98
CA GLN A 69 -0.93 -5.70 11.36
C GLN A 69 -0.14 -4.88 12.39
N ASN A 70 0.52 -3.79 11.96
CA ASN A 70 1.41 -2.98 12.79
C ASN A 70 0.65 -1.91 13.58
#